data_AF-A0A2S8RGB5-F1
#
_entry.id   AF-A0A2S8RGB5-F1
#
_cell.length_a   1.000
_cell.length_b   1.000
_cell.length_c   1.000
_cell.angle_alpha   90.00
_cell.angle_beta   90.00
_cell.angle_gamma   90.00
#
_symmetry.space_group_name_H-M   'P 1'
#
loop_
_entity.id
_entity.type
_entity.pdbx_description
1 polymer ?
#
loop_
_entity_poly.entity_id
_entity_poly.type
_entity_poly.pdbx_seq_one_letter_code
_entity_poly.pdbx_strand_id
1 'polypeptide(L)'
;MTNRFPPLDRRSKAFKGKGATTALLPVSLPVAQVAGRSAFRVLLRSYESWLDDTVAQMQALAHESGDAGLDASLRCVRIALASGATRHRLDWFLRGEPHAVLYARVQSGFGRVPAPLRAYLQQCDARARDLNALESVFRYAASQLAMYLQHGTVKIRRQED
;
A
#
# COMPACT_ATOMS: atom_id res chain seq x y z
N MET A 1 12.23 49.16 10.98
CA MET A 1 12.32 47.69 11.17
C MET A 1 11.57 47.35 12.45
N THR A 2 10.35 46.87 12.30
CA THR A 2 9.34 46.72 13.37
C THR A 2 9.36 45.32 13.95
N ASN A 3 9.95 45.15 15.15
CA ASN A 3 9.73 43.98 15.99
C ASN A 3 8.58 44.29 16.95
N ARG A 4 7.37 43.81 16.61
CA ARG A 4 6.16 43.90 17.43
C ARG A 4 5.91 42.55 18.09
N PHE A 5 6.29 42.42 19.36
CA PHE A 5 5.69 41.43 20.25
C PHE A 5 4.78 42.16 21.24
N PRO A 6 3.46 42.00 21.17
CA PRO A 6 2.59 42.41 22.27
C PRO A 6 2.59 41.35 23.39
N PRO A 7 2.48 41.79 24.66
CA PRO A 7 2.55 40.92 25.83
C PRO A 7 1.30 40.05 26.00
N LEU A 8 1.50 38.81 26.46
CA LEU A 8 0.45 37.86 26.83
C LEU A 8 -0.35 38.40 28.01
N ASP A 9 -1.54 38.92 27.73
CA ASP A 9 -2.47 39.37 28.75
C ASP A 9 -3.02 38.17 29.54
N ARG A 10 -2.56 38.06 30.79
CA ARG A 10 -3.06 37.13 31.80
C ARG A 10 -4.48 37.53 32.18
N ARG A 11 -5.48 36.99 31.49
CA ARG A 11 -6.85 36.93 32.01
C ARG A 11 -7.23 35.51 32.41
N SER A 12 -6.86 35.19 33.65
CA SER A 12 -7.46 34.13 34.44
C SER A 12 -8.98 34.39 34.57
N LYS A 13 -9.79 33.77 33.73
CA LYS A 13 -11.21 33.58 34.05
C LYS A 13 -11.33 32.24 34.77
N ALA A 14 -11.59 32.35 36.07
CA ALA A 14 -11.86 31.23 36.95
C ALA A 14 -13.01 30.37 36.40
N PHE A 15 -12.70 29.14 35.99
CA PHE A 15 -13.72 28.13 35.74
C PHE A 15 -14.10 27.50 37.08
N LYS A 16 -15.17 28.02 37.68
CA LYS A 16 -15.84 27.43 38.85
C LYS A 16 -17.05 26.66 38.34
N GLY A 17 -16.98 25.33 38.35
CA GLY A 17 -18.12 24.51 37.91
C GLY A 17 -17.87 23.01 37.88
N LYS A 18 -17.90 22.40 39.07
CA LYS A 18 -18.34 21.04 39.42
C LYS A 18 -18.25 19.92 38.36
N GLY A 19 -17.37 18.95 38.68
CA GLY A 19 -17.38 17.52 38.36
C GLY A 19 -18.32 16.99 37.27
N ALA A 20 -17.73 16.38 36.25
CA ALA A 20 -18.31 15.24 35.55
C ALA A 20 -17.18 14.31 35.09
N THR A 21 -17.23 13.11 35.63
CA THR A 21 -16.63 11.84 35.23
C THR A 21 -15.98 11.78 33.84
N THR A 22 -14.73 11.32 33.82
CA THR A 22 -13.97 10.86 32.65
C THR A 22 -14.75 9.78 31.89
N ALA A 23 -15.56 10.18 30.91
CA ALA A 23 -16.05 9.29 29.88
C ALA A 23 -15.06 9.35 28.71
N LEU A 24 -14.37 8.23 28.47
CA LEU A 24 -13.59 7.99 27.25
C LEU A 24 -14.53 8.11 26.05
N LEU A 25 -14.58 9.28 25.42
CA LEU A 25 -15.29 9.44 24.16
C LEU A 25 -14.57 8.63 23.08
N PRO A 26 -15.27 7.80 22.29
CA PRO A 26 -14.68 7.15 21.14
C PRO A 26 -14.20 8.24 20.18
N VAL A 27 -12.91 8.20 19.82
CA VAL A 27 -12.35 9.03 18.76
C VAL A 27 -13.01 8.60 17.46
N SER A 28 -14.15 9.22 17.12
CA SER A 28 -14.69 9.15 15.77
C SER A 28 -13.74 9.95 14.89
N LEU A 29 -12.88 9.24 14.16
CA LEU A 29 -12.17 9.84 13.04
C LEU A 29 -13.26 10.47 12.14
N PRO A 30 -13.18 11.76 11.80
CA PRO A 30 -14.13 12.38 10.91
C PRO A 30 -13.96 11.74 9.53
N VAL A 31 -14.72 10.68 9.28
CA VAL A 31 -14.88 10.12 7.95
C VAL A 31 -15.65 11.18 7.19
N ALA A 32 -14.93 12.00 6.41
CA ALA A 32 -15.56 12.90 5.45
C ALA A 32 -16.54 12.05 4.64
N GLN A 33 -17.84 12.36 4.75
CA GLN A 33 -18.86 11.59 4.06
C GLN A 33 -18.66 11.77 2.56
N VAL A 34 -18.03 10.78 1.93
CA VAL A 34 -17.96 10.66 0.47
C VAL A 34 -19.36 10.26 0.03
N ALA A 35 -20.20 11.25 -0.24
CA ALA A 35 -21.57 11.05 -0.69
C ALA A 35 -21.69 11.31 -2.19
N GLY A 36 -22.38 10.40 -2.89
CA GLY A 36 -22.75 10.57 -4.28
C GLY A 36 -21.75 10.01 -5.31
N ARG A 37 -22.27 9.76 -6.52
CA ARG A 37 -21.52 9.12 -7.63
C ARG A 37 -20.28 9.90 -8.06
N SER A 38 -20.28 11.23 -7.94
CA SER A 38 -19.11 12.06 -8.25
C SER A 38 -17.95 11.81 -7.29
N ALA A 39 -18.23 11.70 -5.99
CA ALA A 39 -17.22 11.48 -4.96
C ALA A 39 -16.59 10.08 -5.11
N PHE A 40 -17.39 9.04 -5.42
CA PHE A 40 -16.86 7.72 -5.74
C PHE A 40 -16.01 7.67 -7.03
N ARG A 41 -16.31 8.51 -8.04
CA ARG A 41 -15.44 8.64 -9.22
C ARG A 41 -14.09 9.26 -8.88
N VAL A 42 -14.06 10.24 -7.97
CA VAL A 42 -12.81 10.82 -7.49
C VAL A 42 -11.99 9.77 -6.73
N LEU A 43 -12.62 9.04 -5.81
CA LEU A 43 -11.97 7.94 -5.10
C LEU A 43 -11.42 6.88 -6.06
N LEU A 44 -12.21 6.49 -7.08
CA LEU A 44 -11.76 5.52 -8.07
C LEU A 44 -10.48 5.99 -8.76
N ARG A 45 -10.44 7.24 -9.23
CA ARG A 45 -9.24 7.83 -9.85
C ARG A 45 -8.04 7.85 -8.89
N SER A 46 -8.26 8.13 -7.60
CA SER A 46 -7.19 8.08 -6.60
C SER A 46 -6.63 6.67 -6.45
N TYR A 47 -7.49 5.65 -6.36
CA TYR A 47 -7.03 4.26 -6.27
C TYR A 47 -6.34 3.77 -7.54
N GLU A 48 -6.82 4.19 -8.71
CA GLU A 48 -6.14 3.91 -9.99
C GLU A 48 -4.75 4.55 -10.02
N SER A 49 -4.63 5.83 -9.63
CA SER A 49 -3.33 6.51 -9.53
C SER A 49 -2.39 5.82 -8.53
N TRP A 50 -2.86 5.45 -7.34
CA TRP A 50 -2.04 4.73 -6.36
C TRP A 50 -1.65 3.34 -6.84
N LEU A 51 -2.51 2.67 -7.60
CA LEU A 51 -2.17 1.39 -8.24
C LEU A 51 -1.07 1.58 -9.28
N ASP A 52 -1.18 2.60 -10.14
CA ASP A 52 -0.16 2.91 -11.15
C ASP A 52 1.19 3.25 -10.49
N ASP A 53 1.20 4.09 -9.44
CA ASP A 53 2.39 4.41 -8.65
C ASP A 53 3.01 3.17 -8.00
N THR A 54 2.17 2.26 -7.49
CA THR A 54 2.62 1.00 -6.89
C THR A 54 3.26 0.10 -7.96
N VAL A 55 2.65 -0.01 -9.14
CA VAL A 55 3.20 -0.79 -10.26
C VAL A 55 4.51 -0.20 -10.76
N ALA A 56 4.63 1.13 -10.82
CA ALA A 56 5.88 1.80 -11.17
C ALA A 56 7.00 1.47 -10.16
N GLN A 57 6.69 1.48 -8.86
CA GLN A 57 7.64 1.07 -7.82
C GLN A 57 8.01 -0.41 -7.92
N MET A 58 7.07 -1.29 -8.28
CA MET A 58 7.34 -2.71 -8.51
C MET A 58 8.29 -2.91 -9.69
N GLN A 59 8.09 -2.17 -10.78
CA GLN A 59 8.96 -2.22 -11.96
C GLN A 59 10.36 -1.68 -11.63
N ALA A 60 10.46 -0.59 -10.88
CA ALA A 60 11.73 -0.04 -10.43
C ALA A 60 12.51 -1.04 -9.57
N LEU A 61 11.84 -1.68 -8.60
CA LEU A 61 12.48 -2.69 -7.75
C LEU A 61 12.91 -3.93 -8.55
N ALA A 62 12.10 -4.38 -9.52
CA ALA A 62 12.47 -5.46 -10.41
C ALA A 62 13.72 -5.11 -11.24
N HIS A 63 13.76 -3.90 -11.82
CA HIS A 63 14.91 -3.43 -12.60
C HIS A 63 16.18 -3.34 -11.74
N GLU A 64 16.09 -2.71 -10.57
CA GLU A 64 17.21 -2.60 -9.62
C GLU A 64 17.77 -3.98 -9.24
N SER A 65 16.89 -4.94 -8.93
CA SER A 65 17.31 -6.31 -8.58
C SER A 65 17.90 -7.09 -9.75
N GLY A 66 17.48 -6.79 -10.98
CA GLY A 66 18.01 -7.40 -12.19
C GLY A 66 19.40 -6.87 -12.55
N ASP A 67 19.60 -5.56 -12.42
CA ASP A 67 20.85 -4.87 -12.71
C ASP A 67 21.96 -5.18 -11.69
N ALA A 68 21.58 -5.61 -10.48
CA ALA A 68 22.52 -6.08 -9.46
C ALA A 68 23.35 -7.32 -9.90
N GLY A 69 22.99 -7.98 -11.01
CA GLY A 69 23.78 -9.06 -11.61
C GLY A 69 23.82 -10.37 -10.83
N LEU A 70 22.94 -10.51 -9.83
CA LEU A 70 22.86 -11.67 -8.96
C LEU A 70 22.22 -12.88 -9.67
N ASP A 71 22.41 -14.08 -9.10
CA ASP A 71 21.74 -15.30 -9.57
C ASP A 71 20.24 -15.31 -9.25
N ALA A 72 19.78 -14.42 -8.38
CA ALA A 72 18.37 -14.23 -8.03
C ALA A 72 17.94 -12.80 -8.34
N SER A 73 16.78 -12.64 -8.95
CA SER A 73 16.21 -11.32 -9.29
C SER A 73 14.70 -11.33 -9.11
N LEU A 74 14.13 -10.17 -8.80
CA LEU A 74 12.69 -9.95 -8.84
C LEU A 74 12.26 -9.62 -10.26
N ARG A 75 11.08 -10.10 -10.66
CA ARG A 75 10.44 -9.69 -11.91
C ARG A 75 9.02 -9.24 -11.64
N CYS A 76 8.62 -8.15 -12.27
CA CYS A 76 7.23 -7.68 -12.26
C CYS A 76 6.46 -8.40 -13.38
N VAL A 77 5.67 -9.40 -13.00
CA VAL A 77 4.86 -10.20 -13.91
C VAL A 77 3.47 -9.58 -14.04
N ARG A 78 2.98 -9.52 -15.29
CA ARG A 78 1.63 -9.08 -15.62
C ARG A 78 0.73 -10.30 -15.83
N ILE A 79 -0.36 -10.38 -15.09
CA ILE A 79 -1.29 -11.52 -15.10
C ILE A 79 -2.69 -11.00 -15.47
N ALA A 80 -3.26 -11.50 -16.57
CA ALA A 80 -4.64 -11.23 -16.93
C ALA A 80 -5.58 -12.05 -16.03
N LEU A 81 -6.54 -11.40 -15.38
CA LEU A 81 -7.56 -12.06 -14.57
C LEU A 81 -8.81 -12.34 -15.40
N ALA A 82 -9.56 -13.37 -15.03
CA ALA A 82 -10.85 -13.71 -15.66
C ALA A 82 -11.88 -12.58 -15.58
N SER A 83 -11.72 -11.63 -14.65
CA SER A 83 -12.56 -10.44 -14.54
C SER A 83 -12.23 -9.35 -15.58
N GLY A 84 -11.27 -9.57 -16.47
CA GLY A 84 -10.73 -8.56 -17.41
C GLY A 84 -9.73 -7.59 -16.77
N ALA A 85 -9.55 -7.64 -15.45
CA ALA A 85 -8.56 -6.82 -14.75
C ALA A 85 -7.14 -7.36 -14.96
N THR A 86 -6.15 -6.47 -14.95
CA THR A 86 -4.74 -6.85 -14.93
C THR A 86 -4.24 -6.86 -13.49
N ARG A 87 -3.55 -7.92 -13.09
CA ARG A 87 -2.80 -8.01 -11.84
C ARG A 87 -1.30 -7.87 -12.14
N HIS A 88 -0.61 -7.07 -11.33
CA HIS A 88 0.84 -7.03 -11.32
C HIS A 88 1.36 -7.77 -10.09
N ARG A 89 2.45 -8.51 -10.24
CA ARG A 89 3.04 -9.25 -9.13
C ARG A 89 4.56 -9.27 -9.23
N LEU A 90 5.23 -8.98 -8.12
CA LEU A 90 6.65 -9.22 -7.96
C LEU A 90 6.86 -10.66 -7.51
N ASP A 91 7.59 -11.42 -8.32
CA ASP A 91 7.99 -12.79 -8.01
C ASP A 91 9.50 -12.96 -8.18
N TRP A 92 10.08 -13.85 -7.38
CA TRP A 92 11.50 -14.18 -7.43
C TRP A 92 11.79 -15.18 -8.55
N PHE A 93 12.90 -14.96 -9.25
CA PHE A 93 13.41 -15.85 -10.28
C PHE A 93 14.88 -16.13 -10.03
N LEU A 94 15.28 -17.38 -10.23
CA LEU A 94 16.67 -17.79 -10.24
C LEU A 94 17.18 -17.90 -11.67
N ARG A 95 18.47 -17.62 -11.88
CA ARG A 95 19.11 -17.78 -13.18
C ARG A 95 19.00 -19.24 -13.65
N GLY A 96 18.50 -19.42 -14.87
CA GLY A 96 18.26 -20.74 -15.46
C GLY A 96 16.94 -21.41 -15.06
N GLU A 97 16.19 -20.84 -14.11
CA GLU A 97 14.86 -21.34 -13.76
C GLU A 97 13.79 -20.58 -14.57
N PRO A 98 12.92 -21.28 -15.30
CA PRO A 98 11.88 -20.64 -16.11
C PRO A 98 10.70 -20.14 -15.26
N HIS A 99 10.52 -20.68 -14.06
CA HIS A 99 9.37 -20.40 -13.20
C HIS A 99 9.76 -19.53 -12.00
N ALA A 100 8.75 -18.81 -11.49
CA ALA A 100 8.86 -18.12 -10.22
C ALA A 100 9.16 -19.12 -9.09
N VAL A 101 10.02 -18.71 -8.16
CA VAL A 101 10.38 -19.50 -6.98
C VAL A 101 10.01 -18.76 -5.70
N LEU A 102 9.84 -19.52 -4.61
CA LEU A 102 9.66 -18.93 -3.29
C LEU A 102 10.97 -18.33 -2.78
N TYR A 103 10.88 -17.25 -2.01
CA TYR A 103 12.06 -16.60 -1.44
C TYR A 103 12.90 -17.54 -0.55
N ALA A 104 12.28 -18.49 0.15
CA ALA A 104 13.01 -19.52 0.91
C ALA A 104 14.00 -20.31 0.03
N ARG A 105 13.68 -20.53 -1.26
CA ARG A 105 14.58 -21.18 -2.22
C ARG A 105 15.71 -20.25 -2.68
N VAL A 106 15.48 -18.94 -2.72
CA VAL A 106 16.53 -17.94 -2.95
C VAL A 106 17.49 -17.90 -1.74
N GLN A 107 16.93 -17.93 -0.52
CA GLN A 107 17.69 -17.93 0.73
C GLN A 107 18.61 -19.14 0.88
N SER A 108 18.20 -20.33 0.41
CA SER A 108 19.09 -21.51 0.46
C SER A 108 20.36 -21.34 -0.39
N GLY A 109 20.34 -20.44 -1.38
CA GLY A 109 21.51 -20.06 -2.18
C GLY A 109 22.46 -19.06 -1.51
N PHE A 110 22.13 -18.51 -0.34
CA PHE A 110 22.90 -17.44 0.31
C PHE A 110 24.33 -17.83 0.69
N GLY A 111 24.64 -19.13 0.77
CA GLY A 111 26.00 -19.62 0.95
C GLY A 111 26.99 -19.08 -0.09
N ARG A 112 26.51 -18.75 -1.31
CA ARG A 112 27.32 -18.21 -2.41
C ARG A 112 27.29 -16.67 -2.49
N VAL A 113 26.44 -16.02 -1.70
CA VAL A 113 26.21 -14.58 -1.75
C VAL A 113 26.99 -13.89 -0.62
N PRO A 114 27.76 -12.83 -0.91
CA PRO A 114 28.42 -12.01 0.10
C PRO A 114 27.44 -11.49 1.16
N ALA A 115 27.85 -11.46 2.43
CA ALA A 115 26.98 -11.10 3.55
C ALA A 115 26.22 -9.76 3.38
N PRO A 116 26.82 -8.67 2.87
CA PRO A 116 26.09 -7.41 2.66
C PRO A 116 24.94 -7.53 1.66
N LEU A 117 25.11 -8.35 0.62
CA LEU A 117 24.09 -8.57 -0.41
C LEU A 117 22.93 -9.42 0.10
N ARG A 118 23.13 -10.23 1.15
CA ARG A 118 22.04 -10.98 1.79
C ARG A 118 21.04 -10.04 2.47
N ALA A 119 21.52 -9.01 3.17
CA ALA A 119 20.67 -8.01 3.80
C ALA A 119 19.86 -7.22 2.76
N TYR A 120 20.50 -6.86 1.65
CA TYR A 120 19.84 -6.25 0.50
C TYR A 120 18.71 -7.15 -0.05
N LEU A 121 18.97 -8.42 -0.33
CA LEU A 121 17.95 -9.36 -0.84
C LEU A 121 16.78 -9.55 0.14
N GLN A 122 17.05 -9.55 1.45
CA GLN A 122 16.01 -9.60 2.48
C GLN A 122 15.14 -8.34 2.47
N GLN A 123 15.75 -7.17 2.29
CA GLN A 123 15.02 -5.91 2.16
C GLN A 123 14.18 -5.87 0.87
N CYS A 124 14.72 -6.35 -0.25
CA CYS A 124 13.97 -6.52 -1.49
C CYS A 124 12.77 -7.44 -1.32
N ASP A 125 12.91 -8.56 -0.61
CA ASP A 125 11.78 -9.47 -0.35
C ASP A 125 10.70 -8.81 0.51
N ALA A 126 11.08 -8.15 1.59
CA ALA A 126 10.13 -7.43 2.44
C ALA A 126 9.37 -6.37 1.63
N ARG A 127 10.09 -5.54 0.86
CA ARG A 127 9.49 -4.52 -0.01
C ARG A 127 8.61 -5.11 -1.10
N ALA A 128 9.00 -6.24 -1.69
CA ALA A 128 8.19 -6.94 -2.68
C ALA A 128 6.88 -7.47 -2.10
N ARG A 129 6.90 -8.01 -0.87
CA ARG A 129 5.69 -8.44 -0.15
C ARG A 129 4.75 -7.26 0.12
N ASP A 130 5.28 -6.13 0.58
CA ASP A 130 4.49 -4.93 0.85
C ASP A 130 3.85 -4.36 -0.43
N LEU A 131 4.64 -4.24 -1.51
CA LEU A 131 4.14 -3.76 -2.81
C LEU A 131 3.08 -4.70 -3.41
N ASN A 132 3.28 -6.02 -3.30
CA ASN A 132 2.29 -7.01 -3.72
C ASN A 132 0.99 -6.90 -2.92
N ALA A 133 1.07 -6.60 -1.62
CA ALA A 133 -0.11 -6.39 -0.78
C ALA A 133 -0.84 -5.11 -1.17
N LEU A 134 -0.12 -4.00 -1.36
CA LEU A 134 -0.67 -2.72 -1.81
C LEU A 134 -1.36 -2.83 -3.18
N GLU A 135 -0.70 -3.48 -4.17
CA GLU A 135 -1.29 -3.77 -5.48
C GLU A 135 -2.64 -4.48 -5.32
N SER A 136 -2.67 -5.54 -4.49
CA SER A 136 -3.87 -6.34 -4.31
C SER A 136 -5.00 -5.53 -3.68
N VAL A 137 -4.68 -4.69 -2.69
CA VAL A 137 -5.66 -3.82 -2.01
C VAL A 137 -6.19 -2.76 -2.96
N PHE A 138 -5.32 -2.01 -3.63
CA PHE A 138 -5.73 -0.91 -4.52
C PHE A 138 -6.47 -1.42 -5.76
N ARG A 139 -5.99 -2.49 -6.39
CA ARG A 139 -6.70 -3.12 -7.52
C ARG A 139 -8.08 -3.61 -7.10
N TYR A 140 -8.19 -4.24 -5.93
CA TYR A 140 -9.48 -4.69 -5.42
C TYR A 140 -10.42 -3.51 -5.14
N ALA A 141 -9.95 -2.48 -4.43
CA ALA A 141 -10.72 -1.27 -4.14
C ALA A 141 -11.21 -0.57 -5.43
N ALA A 142 -10.32 -0.35 -6.40
CA ALA A 142 -10.66 0.21 -7.71
C ALA A 142 -11.71 -0.65 -8.43
N SER A 143 -11.55 -1.98 -8.42
CA SER A 143 -12.51 -2.90 -9.04
C SER A 143 -13.90 -2.82 -8.38
N GLN A 144 -13.98 -2.69 -7.05
CA GLN A 144 -15.26 -2.55 -6.34
C GLN A 144 -15.94 -1.21 -6.65
N LEU A 145 -15.17 -0.12 -6.68
CA LEU A 145 -15.69 1.21 -7.00
C LEU A 145 -16.17 1.29 -8.45
N ALA A 146 -15.40 0.72 -9.39
CA ALA A 146 -15.80 0.66 -10.80
C ALA A 146 -17.12 -0.12 -10.96
N MET A 147 -17.23 -1.28 -10.33
CA MET A 147 -18.44 -2.10 -10.38
C MET A 147 -19.65 -1.41 -9.72
N TYR A 148 -19.47 -0.72 -8.59
CA TYR A 148 -20.53 0.08 -7.98
C TYR A 148 -20.98 1.22 -8.90
N LEU A 149 -20.03 1.92 -9.53
CA LEU A 149 -20.35 3.02 -10.44
C LEU A 149 -21.06 2.52 -11.71
N GLN A 150 -20.68 1.35 -12.24
CA GLN A 150 -21.26 0.80 -13.47
C GLN A 150 -22.60 0.10 -13.24
N HIS A 151 -22.71 -0.72 -12.20
CA HIS A 151 -23.82 -1.64 -11.99
C HIS A 151 -24.61 -1.39 -10.70
N GLY A 152 -24.15 -0.47 -9.83
CA GLY A 152 -24.78 -0.19 -8.54
C GLY A 152 -24.56 -1.28 -7.48
N THR A 153 -23.66 -2.25 -7.74
CA THR A 153 -23.42 -3.41 -6.88
C THR A 153 -21.96 -3.53 -6.45
N VAL A 154 -21.71 -4.20 -5.32
CA VAL A 154 -20.38 -4.47 -4.75
C VAL A 154 -20.29 -5.97 -4.46
N LYS A 155 -19.13 -6.59 -4.69
CA LYS A 155 -18.89 -8.01 -4.40
C LYS A 155 -18.59 -8.13 -2.92
N ILE A 156 -19.55 -8.67 -2.18
CA ILE A 156 -19.38 -9.00 -0.78
C ILE A 156 -18.76 -10.39 -0.72
N ARG A 157 -17.54 -10.52 -0.19
CA ARG A 157 -17.04 -11.83 0.23
C ARG A 157 -17.77 -12.17 1.53
N ARG A 158 -18.58 -13.23 1.51
CA ARG A 158 -19.07 -13.82 2.76
C ARG A 158 -17.85 -14.28 3.56
N GLN A 159 -17.73 -13.78 4.79
CA GLN A 159 -16.93 -14.47 5.79
C GLN A 159 -17.72 -15.74 6.12
N GLU A 160 -17.21 -16.88 5.70
CA GLU A 160 -17.63 -18.14 6.31
C GLU A 160 -16.91 -18.19 7.66
N ASP A 161 -17.70 -18.13 8.73
CA ASP A 161 -17.26 -18.25 10.12
C ASP A 161 -16.78 -19.68 10.43
#